data_AF-A0A1X0WAX6-F1
#
_entry.id   AF-A0A1X0WAX6-F1
#
_cell.length_a   1.000
_cell.length_b   1.000
_cell.length_c   1.000
_cell.angle_alpha   90.00
_cell.angle_beta   90.00
_cell.angle_gamma   90.00
#
_symmetry.space_group_name_H-M   'P 1'
#
loop_
_entity.id
_entity.type
_entity.pdbx_description
1 polymer ?
#
loop_
_entity_poly.entity_id
_entity_poly.type
_entity_poly.pdbx_seq_one_letter_code
_entity_poly.pdbx_strand_id
1 'polypeptide(L)' 'MVKSFSFMLRGASVSVEITGTEVMVKFAGRKQLISACSVSVRESIRTEARKAGMQSVLEKAMTPKKPRNRRMELSLQG' A
#
# COMPACT_ATOMS: atom_id res chain seq x y z
N MET A 1 -1.21 -5.38 12.45
CA MET A 1 -0.32 -4.24 12.76
C MET A 1 -0.59 -3.16 11.74
N VAL A 2 -1.10 -2.02 12.16
CA VAL A 2 -1.34 -0.86 11.29
C VAL A 2 -0.03 -0.06 11.24
N LYS A 3 0.48 0.23 10.04
CA LYS A 3 1.64 1.11 9.85
C LYS A 3 1.19 2.39 9.18
N SER A 4 1.51 3.53 9.77
CA SER A 4 1.19 4.84 9.24
C SER A 4 2.42 5.73 9.19
N PHE A 5 2.50 6.56 8.16
CA PHE A 5 3.50 7.62 8.05
C PHE A 5 2.88 8.87 7.42
N SER A 6 3.40 10.03 7.73
CA SER A 6 2.91 11.30 7.21
C SER A 6 4.05 12.14 6.66
N PHE A 7 3.79 12.84 5.56
CA PHE A 7 4.76 13.72 4.91
C PHE A 7 4.04 14.93 4.30
N MET A 8 4.80 15.98 3.96
CA MET A 8 4.27 17.13 3.24
C MET A 8 4.47 16.98 1.74
N LEU A 9 3.40 17.17 0.97
CA LEU A 9 3.41 17.21 -0.49
C LEU A 9 2.88 18.55 -0.97
N ARG A 10 3.74 19.38 -1.59
CA ARG A 10 3.38 20.73 -2.06
C ARG A 10 2.67 21.59 -1.00
N GLY A 11 3.13 21.51 0.25
CA GLY A 11 2.55 22.24 1.38
C GLY A 11 1.28 21.63 1.97
N ALA A 12 0.75 20.54 1.40
CA ALA A 12 -0.36 19.79 1.96
C ALA A 12 0.14 18.63 2.83
N SER A 13 -0.46 18.44 4.01
CA SER A 13 -0.19 17.27 4.84
C SER A 13 -0.85 16.03 4.24
N VAL A 14 -0.03 15.00 4.02
CA VAL A 14 -0.44 13.70 3.50
C VAL A 14 -0.16 12.66 4.57
N SER A 15 -1.20 11.94 5.00
CA SER A 15 -1.05 10.80 5.91
C SER A 15 -1.35 9.52 5.17
N VAL A 16 -0.44 8.55 5.20
CA VAL A 16 -0.61 7.26 4.58
C VAL A 16 -0.79 6.23 5.67
N GLU A 17 -1.86 5.45 5.59
CA GLU A 17 -2.19 4.38 6.51
C GLU A 17 -2.24 3.06 5.73
N ILE A 18 -1.43 2.10 6.16
CA ILE A 18 -1.35 0.77 5.56
C ILE A 18 -2.04 -0.21 6.50
N THR A 19 -3.18 -0.73 6.04
CA THR A 19 -4.02 -1.67 6.78
C THR A 19 -4.04 -3.00 6.03
N GLY A 20 -3.09 -3.88 6.36
CA GLY A 20 -2.99 -5.21 5.74
C GLY A 20 -2.64 -5.14 4.26
N THR A 21 -3.67 -5.23 3.40
CA THR A 21 -3.56 -5.12 1.93
C THR A 21 -4.11 -3.81 1.38
N GLU A 22 -4.58 -2.91 2.24
CA GLU A 22 -5.13 -1.64 1.82
C GLU A 22 -4.18 -0.51 2.19
N VAL A 23 -4.04 0.46 1.29
CA VAL A 23 -3.30 1.69 1.55
C VAL A 23 -4.27 2.84 1.40
N MET A 24 -4.56 3.50 2.51
CA MET A 24 -5.35 4.71 2.58
C MET A 24 -4.44 5.92 2.61
N VAL A 25 -4.79 6.93 1.83
CA VAL A 25 -4.10 8.22 1.76
C VAL A 25 -5.08 9.28 2.23
N LYS A 26 -4.74 10.00 3.29
CA LYS A 26 -5.47 11.16 3.77
C LYS A 26 -4.79 12.41 3.24
N PHE A 27 -5.46 13.12 2.35
CA PHE A 27 -4.99 14.34 1.73
C PHE A 27 -5.96 15.48 2.03
N ALA A 28 -5.49 16.56 2.66
CA ALA A 28 -6.32 17.73 3.00
C ALA A 28 -7.66 17.36 3.69
N GLY A 29 -7.60 16.38 4.62
CA GLY A 29 -8.79 15.88 5.33
C GLY A 29 -9.63 14.84 4.59
N ARG A 30 -9.43 14.65 3.27
CA ARG A 30 -10.11 13.61 2.49
C ARG A 30 -9.35 12.30 2.52
N LYS A 31 -10.03 11.20 2.83
CA LYS A 31 -9.48 9.85 2.73
C LYS A 31 -9.71 9.31 1.32
N GLN A 32 -8.67 8.81 0.69
CA GLN A 32 -8.72 8.24 -0.65
C GLN A 32 -7.89 6.95 -0.67
N LEU A 33 -8.43 5.90 -1.30
CA LEU A 33 -7.66 4.68 -1.53
C LEU A 33 -6.54 4.98 -2.53
N ILE A 34 -5.35 4.41 -2.31
CA ILE A 34 -4.20 4.65 -3.19
C ILE A 34 -4.48 4.27 -4.65
N SER A 35 -5.36 3.29 -4.88
CA SER A 35 -5.82 2.88 -6.21
C SER A 35 -6.59 4.01 -6.92
N ALA A 36 -7.33 4.81 -6.16
CA ALA A 36 -8.08 5.97 -6.63
C ALA A 36 -7.27 7.29 -6.58
N CYS A 37 -6.01 7.26 -6.15
CA CYS A 37 -5.13 8.44 -6.13
C CYS A 37 -4.43 8.66 -7.48
N SER A 38 -4.17 9.93 -7.81
CA SER A 38 -3.39 10.32 -8.98
C SER A 38 -1.99 9.70 -9.00
N VAL A 39 -1.45 9.44 -10.19
CA VAL A 39 -0.14 8.80 -10.39
C VAL A 39 0.98 9.56 -9.66
N SER A 40 1.01 10.90 -9.75
CA SER A 40 2.02 11.72 -9.06
C SER A 40 2.02 11.58 -7.53
N VAL A 41 0.83 11.40 -6.93
CA VAL A 41 0.71 11.17 -5.48
C VAL A 41 1.23 9.79 -5.13
N ARG A 42 0.93 8.77 -5.94
CA ARG A 42 1.45 7.40 -5.76
C ARG A 42 2.98 7.36 -5.81
N GLU A 43 3.60 8.05 -6.76
CA GLU A 43 5.07 8.12 -6.84
C GLU A 43 5.70 8.82 -5.64
N SER A 44 5.06 9.90 -5.17
CA SER A 44 5.51 10.61 -3.96
C SER A 44 5.44 9.71 -2.74
N ILE A 45 4.32 9.00 -2.56
CA ILE A 45 4.15 8.01 -1.48
C ILE A 45 5.22 6.92 -1.55
N ARG A 46 5.54 6.43 -2.76
CA ARG A 46 6.58 5.40 -2.97
C ARG A 46 7.97 5.90 -2.57
N THR A 47 8.28 7.14 -2.93
CA THR A 47 9.55 7.80 -2.58
C THR A 47 9.68 7.97 -1.07
N GLU A 48 8.63 8.46 -0.41
CA GLU A 48 8.64 8.68 1.04
C GLU A 48 8.62 7.35 1.81
N ALA A 49 7.87 6.35 1.34
CA ALA A 49 7.92 5.00 1.89
C ALA A 49 9.32 4.39 1.77
N ARG A 50 10.07 4.68 0.70
CA ARG A 50 11.47 4.24 0.56
C ARG A 50 12.37 4.92 1.60
N LYS A 51 12.23 6.23 1.80
CA LYS A 51 12.98 6.97 2.84
C LYS A 51 12.67 6.47 4.24
N ALA A 52 11.41 6.13 4.51
CA ALA A 52 10.96 5.59 5.79
C ALA A 52 11.28 4.08 5.98
N GLY A 53 11.95 3.42 5.02
CA GLY A 53 12.22 1.98 5.07
C GLY A 53 10.96 1.10 4.97
N MET A 54 9.84 1.67 4.51
CA MET A 54 8.54 1.01 4.38
C MET A 54 8.22 0.54 2.95
N GLN A 55 9.17 0.65 2.01
CA GLN A 55 8.97 0.24 0.61
C GLN A 55 8.41 -1.17 0.48
N SER A 56 8.97 -2.15 1.20
CA SER A 56 8.50 -3.55 1.15
C SER A 56 7.05 -3.71 1.65
N VAL A 57 6.64 -2.91 2.62
CA VAL A 57 5.28 -2.93 3.18
C VAL A 57 4.29 -2.32 2.19
N LEU A 58 4.66 -1.18 1.60
CA LEU A 58 3.87 -0.51 0.57
C LEU A 58 3.68 -1.43 -0.65
N GLU A 59 4.75 -2.04 -1.16
CA GLU A 59 4.67 -2.95 -2.32
C GLU A 59 3.79 -4.17 -2.03
N LYS A 60 3.88 -4.75 -0.83
CA LYS A 60 3.00 -5.85 -0.40
C LYS A 60 1.52 -5.45 -0.31
N ALA A 61 1.24 -4.22 0.08
CA ALA A 61 -0.12 -3.71 0.16
C ALA A 61 -0.66 -3.30 -1.22
N MET A 62 0.19 -2.78 -2.12
CA MET A 62 -0.21 -2.39 -3.47
C MET A 62 -0.28 -3.57 -4.45
N THR A 63 0.41 -4.67 -4.17
CA THR A 63 0.30 -5.88 -4.99
C THR A 63 -1.02 -6.57 -4.65
N PRO A 64 -1.99 -6.65 -5.58
CA PRO A 64 -3.20 -7.42 -5.34
C PRO A 64 -2.76 -8.85 -5.02
N LYS A 65 -3.13 -9.36 -3.84
CA LYS A 65 -2.93 -10.77 -3.53
C LYS A 65 -3.64 -11.56 -4.62
N LYS A 66 -2.88 -12.19 -5.51
CA LYS A 66 -3.37 -13.32 -6.30
C LYS A 66 -4.14 -14.21 -5.31
N PRO A 67 -5.39 -14.60 -5.60
CA PRO A 67 -6.06 -15.58 -4.77
C PRO A 67 -5.11 -16.76 -4.65
N ARG A 68 -4.69 -17.05 -3.43
CA ARG A 68 -3.85 -18.20 -3.10
C ARG A 68 -4.72 -19.40 -3.43
N ASN A 69 -4.62 -19.87 -4.67
CA ASN A 69 -5.35 -21.03 -5.16
C ASN A 69 -4.84 -22.22 -4.36
N ARG A 70 -5.57 -22.53 -3.30
CA ARG A 70 -5.39 -23.68 -2.44
C ARG A 70 -6.05 -24.84 -3.18
N ARG A 71 -5.27 -25.52 -4.02
CA ARG A 71 -5.58 -26.86 -4.53
C ARG A 71 -4.22 -27.56 -4.63
N MET A 72 -3.77 -28.28 -3.60
CA MET A 72 -4.18 -29.66 -3.29
C MET A 72 -4.40 -30.48 -4.56
N GLU A 73 -3.31 -30.88 -5.20
CA GLU A 73 -3.15 -32.26 -5.66
C GLU A 73 -2.07 -32.83 -4.72
N LEU A 74 -2.43 -33.45 -3.60
CA LEU A 74 -2.82 -34.85 -3.51
C LEU A 74 -1.96 -35.71 -4.44
N SER A 75 -0.93 -36.28 -3.84
CA SER A 75 -0.35 -37.58 -4.15
C SER A 75 -1.10 -38.37 -5.25
N LEU A 76 -0.52 -38.40 -6.45
CA LEU A 76 -0.47 -39.61 -7.26
C LEU A 76 0.82 -40.31 -6.80
N GLN A 77 0.85 -41.32 -5.92
CA GLN A 77 0.22 -42.64 -5.95
C GLN A 77 0.29 -43.29 -7.34
N GLY A 78 1.23 -44.21 -7.50
CA GLY A 78 1.46 -45.04 -8.69
C GLY A 78 2.93 -45.34 -8.88
#